data_AF-A0A0N4VJI1-F1
#
_entry.id   AF-A0A0N4VJI1-F1
#
_cell.length_a   1.000
_cell.length_b   1.000
_cell.length_c   1.000
_cell.angle_alpha   90.00
_cell.angle_beta   90.00
_cell.angle_gamma   90.00
#
_symmetry.space_group_name_H-M   'P 1'
#
loop_
_entity.id
_entity.type
_entity.pdbx_description
1 polymer ?
#
loop_
_entity_poly.entity_id
_entity_poly.type
_entity_poly.pdbx_seq_one_letter_code
_entity_poly.pdbx_strand_id
1 'polypeptide(L)'
;MASRRQREFDRKYSSFRKYTATEDVNYASHVTRSSYRSESVTHRSGERGRSSSSEIISVQQGQIVEVLDKKNASSWLIKTKARPSKTGWVPGSYFESPAEYYKQRRRTREIDGGDLNLTEEQEAIMKRDQVYQDLLRSEEDFVAELRHLVEDYVSVLETAHLPKEVDEVRNELVMNLKELCNFHANVMLKGLQYYSDDPGKVGQTFVRLERDLELHVQFHTQLPKVLQLLTQQPIQQFLQ
;
A
#
# COMPACT_ATOMS: atom_id res chain seq x y z
N MET A 1 -41.41 3.69 23.31
CA MET A 1 -40.48 2.56 23.08
C MET A 1 -39.94 2.45 21.64
N ALA A 2 -40.66 2.91 20.60
CA ALA A 2 -40.20 2.85 19.20
C ALA A 2 -38.89 3.61 18.92
N SER A 3 -38.65 4.75 19.59
CA SER A 3 -37.45 5.59 19.35
C SER A 3 -36.12 4.94 19.79
N ARG A 4 -36.14 4.08 20.82
CA ARG A 4 -34.92 3.39 21.31
C ARG A 4 -34.50 2.27 20.36
N ARG A 5 -35.48 1.48 19.88
CA ARG A 5 -35.27 0.43 18.86
C ARG A 5 -34.81 1.02 17.53
N GLN A 6 -35.35 2.18 17.11
CA GLN A 6 -34.89 2.86 15.89
C GLN A 6 -33.44 3.35 16.02
N ARG A 7 -33.05 3.93 17.17
CA ARG A 7 -31.66 4.34 17.42
C ARG A 7 -30.69 3.17 17.50
N GLU A 8 -31.11 2.05 18.08
CA GLU A 8 -30.31 0.81 18.11
C GLU A 8 -30.18 0.19 16.72
N PHE A 9 -31.25 0.22 15.92
CA PHE A 9 -31.22 -0.17 14.50
C PHE A 9 -30.28 0.73 13.70
N ASP A 10 -30.44 2.05 13.76
CA ASP A 10 -29.58 2.99 13.05
C ASP A 10 -28.10 2.88 13.48
N ARG A 11 -27.82 2.63 14.77
CA ARG A 11 -26.46 2.34 15.26
C ARG A 11 -25.91 1.02 14.73
N LYS A 12 -26.72 -0.04 14.77
CA LYS A 12 -26.35 -1.38 14.27
C LYS A 12 -26.09 -1.33 12.77
N TYR A 13 -26.93 -0.65 12.00
CA TYR A 13 -26.83 -0.57 10.55
C TYR A 13 -25.92 0.55 10.01
N SER A 14 -25.62 1.57 10.82
CA SER A 14 -24.58 2.57 10.51
C SER A 14 -23.19 1.93 10.44
N SER A 15 -22.96 0.83 11.18
CA SER A 15 -21.70 0.08 11.09
C SER A 15 -21.47 -0.55 9.70
N PHE A 16 -22.53 -0.96 9.00
CA PHE A 16 -22.45 -1.54 7.63
C PHE A 16 -22.20 -0.50 6.53
N ARG A 17 -22.25 0.80 6.87
CA ARG A 17 -21.85 1.89 5.97
C ARG A 17 -20.43 2.35 6.20
N LYS A 18 -19.74 1.84 7.21
CA LYS A 18 -18.34 2.17 7.45
C LYS A 18 -17.48 1.28 6.58
N TYR A 19 -16.49 1.86 5.91
CA TYR A 19 -15.49 1.13 5.12
C TYR A 19 -14.12 1.72 5.40
N THR A 20 -13.08 0.91 5.25
CA THR A 20 -11.70 1.30 5.52
C THR A 20 -10.96 1.43 4.20
N ALA A 21 -10.29 2.56 3.99
CA ALA A 21 -9.43 2.72 2.83
C ALA A 21 -8.23 1.75 2.88
N THR A 22 -7.96 1.04 1.79
CA THR A 22 -6.85 0.08 1.68
C THR A 22 -5.54 0.72 1.23
N GLU A 23 -5.59 1.90 0.63
CA GLU A 23 -4.47 2.68 0.12
C GLU A 23 -4.79 4.18 0.12
N ASP A 24 -3.80 5.03 -0.12
CA ASP A 24 -3.99 6.47 -0.22
C ASP A 24 -4.67 6.85 -1.54
N VAL A 25 -5.80 7.55 -1.47
CA VAL A 25 -6.43 8.17 -2.64
C VAL A 25 -5.98 9.62 -2.69
N ASN A 26 -5.09 9.96 -3.62
CA ASN A 26 -4.74 11.35 -3.88
C ASN A 26 -4.60 11.61 -5.39
N TYR A 27 -5.64 12.19 -5.98
CA TYR A 27 -5.63 12.55 -7.41
C TYR A 27 -4.83 13.83 -7.72
N ALA A 28 -4.25 14.50 -6.72
CA ALA A 28 -3.43 15.69 -6.94
C ALA A 28 -2.05 15.38 -7.58
N SER A 29 -1.58 14.13 -7.47
CA SER A 29 -0.24 13.70 -7.93
C SER A 29 -0.24 12.89 -9.24
N HIS A 30 -1.40 12.53 -9.79
CA HIS A 30 -1.45 11.83 -11.07
C HIS A 30 -1.41 12.82 -12.24
N VAL A 31 -0.22 12.96 -12.86
CA VAL A 31 0.01 13.63 -14.16
C VAL A 31 -0.54 12.78 -15.33
N THR A 32 -1.61 12.03 -15.12
CA THR A 32 -2.33 11.33 -16.18
C THR A 32 -3.76 11.82 -16.21
N ARG A 33 -3.93 12.95 -16.89
CA ARG A 33 -5.23 13.52 -17.26
C ARG A 33 -5.85 12.65 -18.36
N SER A 34 -6.17 11.38 -18.12
CA SER A 34 -6.90 10.56 -19.10
C SER A 34 -7.51 9.29 -18.51
N SER A 35 -8.84 9.17 -18.68
CA SER A 35 -9.71 7.99 -18.78
C SER A 35 -10.95 8.02 -17.88
N TYR A 36 -10.89 8.54 -16.66
CA TYR A 36 -12.06 8.55 -15.75
C TYR A 36 -12.99 9.78 -15.84
N ARG A 37 -12.57 10.85 -16.55
CA ARG A 37 -13.38 12.08 -16.67
C ARG A 37 -14.50 11.98 -17.72
N SER A 38 -14.54 10.92 -18.54
CA SER A 38 -15.48 10.87 -19.67
C SER A 38 -16.86 10.27 -19.34
N GLU A 39 -17.04 9.55 -18.22
CA GLU A 39 -18.30 8.80 -18.00
C GLU A 39 -19.14 9.23 -16.78
N SER A 40 -18.74 10.25 -16.03
CA SER A 40 -19.49 10.68 -14.83
C SER A 40 -20.32 11.97 -14.99
N VAL A 41 -20.46 12.50 -16.21
CA VAL A 41 -21.42 13.59 -16.48
C VAL A 41 -22.82 12.99 -16.75
N THR A 42 -23.47 12.47 -15.71
CA THR A 42 -24.95 12.40 -15.76
C THR A 42 -25.49 13.76 -15.35
N HIS A 43 -25.82 14.57 -16.36
CA HIS A 43 -26.64 15.77 -16.19
C HIS A 43 -27.93 15.40 -15.44
N ARG A 44 -28.13 15.96 -14.25
CA ARG A 44 -29.46 16.24 -13.70
C ARG A 44 -29.49 17.67 -13.22
N SER A 45 -29.97 18.54 -14.09
CA SER A 45 -30.46 19.87 -13.75
C SER A 45 -31.62 19.72 -12.76
N GLY A 46 -31.38 20.13 -11.52
CA GLY A 46 -32.41 20.33 -10.51
C GLY A 46 -32.21 21.70 -9.88
N GLU A 47 -33.10 22.64 -10.21
CA GLU A 47 -33.20 23.93 -9.54
C GLU A 47 -33.48 23.70 -8.04
N ARG A 48 -32.45 23.85 -7.21
CA ARG A 48 -32.48 24.38 -5.83
C ARG A 48 -31.07 24.27 -5.27
N GLY A 49 -30.50 25.43 -4.93
CA GLY A 49 -29.14 25.53 -4.41
C GLY A 49 -28.91 24.68 -3.17
N ARG A 50 -28.05 23.68 -3.30
CA ARG A 50 -27.29 23.06 -2.20
C ARG A 50 -26.05 22.42 -2.83
N SER A 51 -24.89 23.02 -2.52
CA SER A 51 -23.53 22.65 -2.91
C SER A 51 -23.36 21.20 -3.38
N SER A 52 -23.26 21.01 -4.70
CA SER A 52 -22.75 19.79 -5.32
C SER A 52 -21.23 19.91 -5.42
N SER A 53 -20.50 19.55 -4.37
CA SER A 53 -19.07 19.28 -4.58
C SER A 53 -18.97 17.96 -5.35
N SER A 54 -18.70 18.09 -6.64
CA SER A 54 -18.32 17.03 -7.56
C SER A 54 -16.84 16.66 -7.41
N GLU A 55 -16.21 17.03 -6.30
CA GLU A 55 -14.77 16.87 -6.10
C GLU A 55 -14.46 15.46 -5.62
N ILE A 56 -13.47 14.85 -6.28
CA ILE A 56 -12.82 13.65 -5.79
C ILE A 56 -12.13 14.02 -4.46
N ILE A 57 -12.41 13.26 -3.41
CA ILE A 57 -11.86 13.52 -2.08
C ILE A 57 -10.68 12.60 -1.79
N SER A 58 -9.63 13.16 -1.19
CA SER A 58 -8.48 12.37 -0.77
C SER A 58 -8.78 11.61 0.53
N VAL A 59 -8.38 10.35 0.58
CA VAL A 59 -8.44 9.51 1.79
C VAL A 59 -7.08 8.84 2.02
N GLN A 60 -6.74 8.59 3.27
CA GLN A 60 -5.49 7.90 3.63
C GLN A 60 -5.75 6.42 3.89
N GLN A 61 -4.75 5.57 3.65
CA GLN A 61 -4.78 4.16 4.02
C GLN A 61 -5.17 3.99 5.50
N GLY A 62 -6.09 3.06 5.79
CA GLY A 62 -6.61 2.82 7.13
C GLY A 62 -7.69 3.80 7.59
N GLN A 63 -8.00 4.85 6.82
CA GLN A 63 -9.04 5.81 7.18
C GLN A 63 -10.44 5.20 7.04
N ILE A 64 -11.26 5.35 8.09
CA ILE A 64 -12.65 4.89 8.07
C ILE A 64 -13.56 5.99 7.51
N VAL A 65 -14.30 5.65 6.46
CA VAL A 65 -15.27 6.52 5.78
C VAL A 65 -16.68 5.97 5.89
N GLU A 66 -17.69 6.83 5.70
CA GLU A 66 -19.08 6.41 5.56
C GLU A 66 -19.49 6.40 4.08
N VAL A 67 -19.85 5.24 3.56
CA VAL A 67 -20.37 5.06 2.20
C VAL A 67 -21.85 5.46 2.17
N LEU A 68 -22.14 6.49 1.38
CA LEU A 68 -23.47 7.05 1.16
C LEU A 68 -24.17 6.41 -0.05
N ASP A 69 -23.42 6.09 -1.11
CA ASP A 69 -23.90 5.37 -2.30
C ASP A 69 -22.81 4.42 -2.82
N LYS A 70 -23.21 3.18 -3.13
CA LYS A 70 -22.34 2.13 -3.69
C LYS A 70 -23.00 1.36 -4.84
N LYS A 71 -24.05 1.91 -5.44
CA LYS A 71 -24.78 1.26 -6.55
C LYS A 71 -23.91 1.08 -7.78
N ASN A 72 -22.99 2.01 -8.02
CA ASN A 72 -21.99 1.90 -9.06
C ASN A 72 -20.71 1.31 -8.47
N ALA A 73 -20.30 0.12 -8.91
CA ALA A 73 -19.09 -0.54 -8.39
C ALA A 73 -17.80 0.28 -8.63
N SER A 74 -17.74 1.08 -9.70
CA SER A 74 -16.56 1.87 -10.05
C SER A 74 -16.53 3.27 -9.42
N SER A 75 -17.60 3.69 -8.74
CA SER A 75 -17.69 5.01 -8.14
C SER A 75 -18.65 5.03 -6.94
N TRP A 76 -18.09 5.06 -5.74
CA TRP A 76 -18.84 5.13 -4.48
C TRP A 76 -18.85 6.56 -3.96
N LEU A 77 -20.00 7.03 -3.50
CA LEU A 77 -20.10 8.31 -2.81
C LEU A 77 -19.78 8.09 -1.34
N ILE A 78 -18.76 8.75 -0.84
CA ILE A 78 -18.28 8.57 0.54
C ILE A 78 -18.21 9.89 1.30
N LYS A 79 -18.29 9.81 2.63
CA LYS A 79 -18.16 10.94 3.56
C LYS A 79 -17.10 10.65 4.62
N THR A 80 -16.13 11.54 4.73
CA THR A 80 -15.07 11.44 5.76
C THR A 80 -15.63 11.72 7.16
N LYS A 81 -15.06 11.09 8.18
CA LYS A 81 -15.42 11.35 9.59
C LYS A 81 -14.71 12.57 10.22
N ALA A 82 -13.79 13.21 9.50
CA ALA A 82 -13.10 14.42 9.94
C ALA A 82 -14.05 15.62 10.11
N ARG A 83 -13.60 16.68 10.80
CA ARG A 83 -14.30 17.97 10.91
C ARG A 83 -13.42 19.07 10.29
N PRO A 84 -13.86 19.79 9.24
CA PRO A 84 -15.14 19.62 8.53
C PRO A 84 -15.19 18.31 7.74
N SER A 85 -16.37 17.68 7.69
CA SER A 85 -16.55 16.44 6.91
C SER A 85 -16.59 16.78 5.42
N LYS A 86 -15.78 16.09 4.62
CA LYS A 86 -15.81 16.15 3.17
C LYS A 86 -16.63 14.98 2.60
N THR A 87 -17.28 15.22 1.48
CA THR A 87 -18.05 14.21 0.73
C THR A 87 -17.58 14.24 -0.72
N GLY A 88 -17.38 13.08 -1.34
CA GLY A 88 -16.96 12.99 -2.73
C GLY A 88 -17.01 11.56 -3.26
N TRP A 89 -16.76 11.41 -4.56
CA TRP A 89 -16.77 10.13 -5.25
C TRP A 89 -15.38 9.51 -5.29
N VAL A 90 -15.27 8.22 -4.98
CA VAL A 90 -14.02 7.45 -4.98
C VAL A 90 -14.32 6.03 -5.48
N PRO A 91 -13.42 5.37 -6.24
CA PRO A 91 -13.68 4.01 -6.70
C PRO A 91 -13.84 3.03 -5.51
N GLY A 92 -14.79 2.11 -5.61
CA GLY A 92 -15.09 1.16 -4.55
C GLY A 92 -13.94 0.19 -4.24
N SER A 93 -13.02 -0.03 -5.18
CA SER A 93 -11.85 -0.91 -5.04
C SER A 93 -10.87 -0.47 -3.94
N TYR A 94 -10.89 0.81 -3.57
CA TYR A 94 -10.04 1.37 -2.52
C TYR A 94 -10.57 1.09 -1.11
N PHE A 95 -11.70 0.40 -0.98
CA PHE A 95 -12.40 0.24 0.28
C PHE A 95 -12.71 -1.22 0.58
N GLU A 96 -12.34 -1.65 1.77
CA GLU A 96 -12.76 -2.93 2.33
C GLU A 96 -13.82 -2.73 3.40
N SER A 97 -14.69 -3.72 3.56
CA SER A 97 -15.62 -3.71 4.68
C SER A 97 -14.83 -3.87 6.00
N PRO A 98 -15.30 -3.28 7.11
CA PRO A 98 -14.64 -3.45 8.41
C PRO A 98 -14.53 -4.92 8.79
N ALA A 99 -15.51 -5.75 8.40
CA ALA A 99 -15.46 -7.19 8.63
C ALA A 99 -14.32 -7.86 7.87
N GLU A 100 -14.08 -7.51 6.62
CA GLU A 100 -12.95 -8.04 5.82
C GLU A 100 -11.61 -7.52 6.34
N TYR A 101 -11.50 -6.22 6.60
CA TYR A 101 -10.31 -5.61 7.17
C TYR A 101 -9.88 -6.28 8.49
N TYR A 102 -10.83 -6.51 9.40
CA TYR A 102 -10.54 -7.23 10.65
C TYR A 102 -10.31 -8.73 10.43
N LYS A 103 -10.98 -9.37 9.47
CA LYS A 103 -10.74 -10.79 9.13
C LYS A 103 -9.35 -11.02 8.54
N GLN A 104 -8.86 -10.11 7.69
CA GLN A 104 -7.51 -10.19 7.14
C GLN A 104 -6.45 -10.01 8.23
N ARG A 105 -6.68 -9.06 9.16
CA ARG A 105 -5.85 -8.91 10.37
C ARG A 105 -5.96 -10.07 11.36
N ARG A 106 -7.07 -10.82 11.35
CA ARG A 106 -7.23 -12.04 12.14
C ARG A 106 -6.52 -13.23 11.48
N ARG A 107 -6.62 -13.40 10.17
CA ARG A 107 -5.88 -14.45 9.43
C ARG A 107 -4.38 -14.34 9.62
N THR A 108 -3.84 -13.12 9.64
CA THR A 108 -2.41 -12.88 9.93
C THR A 108 -2.03 -13.15 11.40
N ARG A 109 -2.98 -13.50 12.27
CA ARG A 109 -2.79 -13.79 13.70
C ARG A 109 -3.27 -15.17 14.13
N GLU A 110 -3.96 -15.89 13.26
CA GLU A 110 -4.52 -17.21 13.56
C GLU A 110 -3.59 -18.24 12.93
N ILE A 111 -2.92 -19.02 13.79
CA ILE A 111 -2.25 -20.24 13.35
C ILE A 111 -3.37 -21.18 12.89
N ASP A 112 -3.23 -21.85 11.76
CA ASP A 112 -4.13 -22.95 11.38
C ASP A 112 -3.83 -24.16 12.29
N GLY A 113 -4.30 -24.04 13.53
CA GLY A 113 -4.00 -24.92 14.65
C GLY A 113 -5.28 -25.41 15.28
N GLY A 114 -6.15 -26.02 14.48
CA GLY A 114 -7.16 -26.92 15.02
C GLY A 114 -6.46 -28.09 15.73
N ASP A 115 -6.85 -28.34 16.99
CA ASP A 115 -6.46 -29.49 17.83
C ASP A 115 -5.10 -29.49 18.58
N LEU A 116 -4.62 -28.34 19.08
CA LEU A 116 -3.59 -28.36 20.13
C LEU A 116 -4.14 -27.78 21.45
N ASN A 117 -4.16 -28.58 22.52
CA ASN A 117 -4.44 -28.13 23.89
C ASN A 117 -3.26 -27.31 24.44
N LEU A 118 -3.01 -26.14 23.86
CA LEU A 118 -1.96 -25.22 24.27
C LEU A 118 -2.45 -24.27 25.37
N THR A 119 -1.54 -23.87 26.25
CA THR A 119 -1.79 -22.70 27.10
C THR A 119 -1.72 -21.42 26.27
N GLU A 120 -2.30 -20.33 26.77
CA GLU A 120 -2.25 -19.01 26.12
C GLU A 120 -0.80 -18.55 25.87
N GLU A 121 0.11 -18.87 26.79
CA GLU A 121 1.55 -18.58 26.66
C GLU A 121 2.20 -19.37 25.52
N GLN A 122 1.90 -20.67 25.41
CA GLN A 122 2.42 -21.51 24.32
C GLN A 122 1.88 -21.08 22.96
N GLU A 123 0.60 -20.73 22.88
CA GLU A 123 -0.01 -20.18 21.66
C GLU A 123 0.65 -18.85 21.26
N ALA A 124 0.93 -17.97 22.22
CA ALA A 124 1.61 -16.70 21.96
C ALA A 124 3.04 -16.89 21.43
N ILE A 125 3.80 -17.83 22.00
CA ILE A 125 5.15 -18.18 21.53
C ILE A 125 5.09 -18.72 20.10
N MET A 126 4.20 -19.69 19.84
CA MET A 126 4.04 -20.25 18.50
C MET A 126 3.65 -19.19 17.46
N LYS A 127 2.74 -18.26 17.80
CA LYS A 127 2.36 -17.14 16.91
C LYS A 127 3.53 -16.24 16.61
N ARG A 128 4.32 -15.88 17.63
CA ARG A 128 5.51 -15.04 17.47
C ARG A 128 6.51 -15.70 16.55
N ASP A 129 6.77 -16.99 16.77
CA ASP A 129 7.76 -17.74 15.98
C ASP A 129 7.28 -17.87 14.52
N GLN A 130 5.98 -18.12 14.28
CA GLN A 130 5.40 -18.12 12.94
C GLN A 130 5.57 -16.76 12.23
N VAL A 131 5.21 -15.65 12.89
CA VAL A 131 5.35 -14.31 12.32
C VAL A 131 6.81 -13.97 12.02
N TYR A 132 7.74 -14.41 12.87
CA TYR A 132 9.18 -14.24 12.62
C TYR A 132 9.64 -15.02 11.39
N GLN A 133 9.21 -16.28 11.23
CA GLN A 133 9.53 -17.08 10.04
C GLN A 133 8.92 -16.47 8.76
N ASP A 134 7.69 -15.95 8.84
CA ASP A 134 7.06 -15.23 7.73
C ASP A 134 7.85 -13.99 7.34
N LEU A 135 8.30 -13.20 8.34
CA LEU A 135 9.16 -12.04 8.12
C LEU A 135 10.47 -12.43 7.43
N LEU A 136 11.16 -13.45 7.96
CA LEU A 136 12.45 -13.89 7.42
C LEU A 136 12.31 -14.35 5.96
N ARG A 137 11.32 -15.20 5.68
CA ARG A 137 11.02 -15.67 4.33
C ARG A 137 10.69 -14.52 3.38
N SER A 138 9.85 -13.58 3.81
CA SER A 138 9.50 -12.43 2.98
C SER A 138 10.71 -11.55 2.66
N GLU A 139 11.67 -11.44 3.58
CA GLU A 139 12.94 -10.74 3.34
C GLU A 139 13.85 -11.51 2.37
N GLU A 140 13.91 -12.84 2.48
CA GLU A 140 14.67 -13.68 1.55
C GLU A 140 14.13 -13.55 0.12
N ASP A 141 12.81 -13.61 -0.05
CA ASP A 141 12.13 -13.41 -1.33
C ASP A 141 12.40 -12.00 -1.88
N PHE A 142 12.27 -10.97 -1.04
CA PHE A 142 12.55 -9.58 -1.43
C PHE A 142 14.01 -9.37 -1.87
N VAL A 143 14.97 -9.97 -1.16
CA VAL A 143 16.40 -9.93 -1.54
C VAL A 143 16.63 -10.64 -2.86
N ALA A 144 15.97 -11.76 -3.12
CA ALA A 144 16.07 -12.47 -4.40
C ALA A 144 15.56 -11.59 -5.55
N GLU A 145 14.40 -10.96 -5.40
CA GLU A 145 13.84 -10.03 -6.40
C GLU A 145 14.77 -8.83 -6.64
N LEU A 146 15.32 -8.23 -5.58
CA LEU A 146 16.27 -7.13 -5.70
C LEU A 146 17.56 -7.55 -6.43
N ARG A 147 18.06 -8.76 -6.18
CA ARG A 147 19.22 -9.28 -6.92
C ARG A 147 18.92 -9.45 -8.40
N HIS A 148 17.78 -10.04 -8.74
CA HIS A 148 17.35 -10.15 -10.14
C HIS A 148 17.25 -8.77 -10.80
N LEU A 149 16.68 -7.78 -10.12
CA LEU A 149 16.61 -6.41 -10.64
C LEU A 149 18.01 -5.81 -10.88
N VAL A 150 18.98 -6.05 -10.00
CA VAL A 150 20.36 -5.56 -10.18
C VAL A 150 21.07 -6.33 -11.31
N GLU A 151 20.92 -7.65 -11.36
CA GLU A 151 21.59 -8.52 -12.31
C GLU A 151 21.04 -8.40 -13.73
N ASP A 152 19.74 -8.20 -13.89
CA ASP A 152 19.09 -8.18 -15.21
C ASP A 152 18.90 -6.75 -15.75
N TYR A 153 18.51 -5.80 -14.90
CA TYR A 153 18.23 -4.42 -15.34
C TYR A 153 19.42 -3.48 -15.15
N VAL A 154 20.03 -3.46 -13.95
CA VAL A 154 21.14 -2.53 -13.69
C VAL A 154 22.38 -2.92 -14.49
N SER A 155 22.69 -4.21 -14.63
CA SER A 155 23.85 -4.67 -15.41
C SER A 155 23.78 -4.24 -16.89
N VAL A 156 22.58 -4.29 -17.49
CA VAL A 156 22.35 -3.85 -18.87
C VAL A 156 22.65 -2.36 -19.02
N LEU A 157 22.25 -1.56 -18.04
CA LEU A 157 22.54 -0.12 -17.95
C LEU A 157 24.01 0.20 -17.63
N GLU A 158 24.85 -0.77 -17.35
CA GLU A 158 26.30 -0.58 -17.12
C GLU A 158 27.16 -1.08 -18.28
N THR A 159 26.52 -1.48 -19.37
CA THR A 159 27.24 -1.87 -20.60
C THR A 159 27.94 -0.68 -21.25
N ALA A 160 29.07 -0.94 -21.91
CA ALA A 160 29.91 0.12 -22.47
C ALA A 160 29.33 0.83 -23.71
N HIS A 161 28.21 0.36 -24.27
CA HIS A 161 27.69 0.77 -25.59
C HIS A 161 26.22 1.16 -25.55
N LEU A 162 25.83 1.94 -24.53
CA LEU A 162 24.48 2.47 -24.43
C LEU A 162 24.18 3.49 -25.54
N PRO A 163 22.96 3.52 -26.07
CA PRO A 163 22.48 4.67 -26.83
C PRO A 163 22.67 5.96 -26.03
N LYS A 164 23.01 7.06 -26.72
CA LYS A 164 23.37 8.32 -26.07
C LYS A 164 22.27 8.82 -25.13
N GLU A 165 21.02 8.71 -25.58
CA GLU A 165 19.83 9.13 -24.84
C GLU A 165 19.63 8.32 -23.55
N VAL A 166 20.08 7.06 -23.52
CA VAL A 166 20.02 6.19 -22.33
C VAL A 166 21.20 6.49 -21.40
N ASP A 167 22.41 6.65 -21.95
CA ASP A 167 23.62 6.94 -21.18
C ASP A 167 23.51 8.28 -20.42
N GLU A 168 22.90 9.30 -21.03
CA GLU A 168 22.66 10.62 -20.41
C GLU A 168 21.83 10.54 -19.13
N VAL A 169 20.92 9.56 -19.02
CA VAL A 169 20.06 9.37 -17.84
C VAL A 169 20.35 8.08 -17.08
N ARG A 170 21.46 7.39 -17.39
CA ARG A 170 21.82 6.08 -16.80
C ARG A 170 21.70 6.07 -15.28
N ASN A 171 22.34 7.05 -14.62
CA ASN A 171 22.36 7.09 -13.16
C ASN A 171 20.97 7.32 -12.56
N GLU A 172 20.09 8.02 -13.27
CA GLU A 172 18.70 8.19 -12.83
C GLU A 172 17.92 6.88 -12.98
N LEU A 173 18.11 6.17 -14.09
CA LEU A 173 17.48 4.87 -14.33
C LEU A 173 17.93 3.80 -13.32
N VAL A 174 19.20 3.83 -12.90
CA VAL A 174 19.77 2.91 -11.90
C VAL A 174 19.32 3.26 -10.46
N MET A 175 19.04 4.53 -10.17
CA MET A 175 18.71 5.02 -8.82
C MET A 175 19.76 4.58 -7.78
N ASN A 176 19.32 4.17 -6.59
CA ASN A 176 20.14 3.57 -5.53
C ASN A 176 19.88 2.05 -5.38
N LEU A 177 19.54 1.36 -6.48
CA LEU A 177 19.13 -0.05 -6.45
C LEU A 177 20.23 -0.97 -5.91
N LYS A 178 21.50 -0.69 -6.22
CA LYS A 178 22.64 -1.48 -5.74
C LYS A 178 22.84 -1.33 -4.25
N GLU A 179 22.76 -0.11 -3.75
CA GLU A 179 22.85 0.21 -2.32
C GLU A 179 21.72 -0.44 -1.55
N LEU A 180 20.49 -0.36 -2.07
CA LEU A 180 19.30 -0.98 -1.48
C LEU A 180 19.43 -2.51 -1.45
N CYS A 181 19.84 -3.12 -2.57
CA CYS A 181 20.09 -4.57 -2.64
C CYS A 181 21.17 -5.00 -1.65
N ASN A 182 22.28 -4.26 -1.55
CA ASN A 182 23.35 -4.58 -0.61
C ASN A 182 22.89 -4.46 0.84
N PHE A 183 22.15 -3.40 1.18
CA PHE A 183 21.57 -3.23 2.52
C PHE A 183 20.68 -4.42 2.88
N HIS A 184 19.71 -4.75 2.04
CA HIS A 184 18.79 -5.85 2.33
C HIS A 184 19.52 -7.21 2.42
N ALA A 185 20.36 -7.52 1.44
CA ALA A 185 21.04 -8.82 1.35
C ALA A 185 22.10 -9.03 2.44
N ASN A 186 22.87 -7.99 2.77
CA ASN A 186 24.07 -8.14 3.60
C ASN A 186 23.94 -7.54 5.00
N VAL A 187 22.91 -6.74 5.27
CA VAL A 187 22.71 -6.08 6.56
C VAL A 187 21.38 -6.48 7.17
N MET A 188 20.27 -6.27 6.46
CA MET A 188 18.93 -6.54 6.98
C MET A 188 18.71 -8.05 7.18
N LEU A 189 18.85 -8.85 6.12
CA LEU A 189 18.65 -10.30 6.17
C LEU A 189 19.54 -10.97 7.22
N LYS A 190 20.84 -10.63 7.24
CA LYS A 190 21.77 -11.15 8.27
C LYS A 190 21.39 -10.70 9.68
N GLY A 191 20.89 -9.47 9.82
CA GLY A 191 20.38 -8.94 11.08
C GLY A 191 19.12 -9.65 11.58
N LEU A 192 18.25 -10.09 10.67
CA LEU A 192 17.10 -10.93 11.02
C LEU A 192 17.55 -12.33 11.43
N GLN A 193 18.42 -12.96 10.62
CA GLN A 193 18.96 -14.32 10.88
C GLN A 193 19.68 -14.43 12.22
N TYR A 194 20.35 -13.37 12.67
CA TYR A 194 21.02 -13.34 13.98
C TYR A 194 20.08 -13.66 15.16
N TYR A 195 18.79 -13.33 15.04
CA TYR A 195 17.76 -13.58 16.08
C TYR A 195 16.90 -14.82 15.80
N SER A 196 17.35 -15.76 14.96
CA SER A 196 16.60 -16.99 14.65
C SER A 196 16.23 -17.80 15.88
N ASP A 197 17.13 -17.81 16.88
CA ASP A 197 16.98 -18.60 18.10
C ASP A 197 16.27 -17.81 19.23
N ASP A 198 16.10 -16.49 19.05
CA ASP A 198 15.38 -15.62 19.99
C ASP A 198 14.52 -14.57 19.25
N PRO A 199 13.39 -14.99 18.62
CA PRO A 199 12.52 -14.09 17.87
C PRO A 199 11.97 -12.91 18.66
N GLY A 200 11.94 -13.01 20.00
CA GLY A 200 11.50 -11.93 20.89
C GLY A 200 12.36 -10.67 20.81
N LYS A 201 13.60 -10.78 20.31
CA LYS A 201 14.54 -9.66 20.17
C LYS A 201 14.65 -9.10 18.76
N VAL A 202 13.93 -9.65 17.78
CA VAL A 202 14.03 -9.22 16.36
C VAL A 202 13.79 -7.73 16.17
N GLY A 203 12.94 -7.11 17.00
CA GLY A 203 12.68 -5.66 16.97
C GLY A 203 13.93 -4.80 17.18
N GLN A 204 14.95 -5.31 17.89
CA GLN A 204 16.22 -4.60 18.09
C GLN A 204 16.99 -4.42 16.79
N THR A 205 16.84 -5.34 15.82
CA THR A 205 17.44 -5.19 14.49
C THR A 205 16.91 -3.94 13.79
N PHE A 206 15.60 -3.71 13.81
CA PHE A 206 15.00 -2.53 13.17
C PHE A 206 15.43 -1.22 13.84
N VAL A 207 15.46 -1.17 15.17
CA VAL A 207 15.92 0.03 15.90
C VAL A 207 17.37 0.35 15.56
N ARG A 208 18.23 -0.69 15.48
CA ARG A 208 19.64 -0.51 15.12
C ARG A 208 19.83 -0.02 13.68
N LEU A 209 18.95 -0.43 12.77
CA LEU A 209 19.01 -0.12 11.33
C LEU A 209 18.15 1.08 10.92
N GLU A 210 17.66 1.88 11.87
CA GLU A 210 16.75 3.01 11.62
C GLU A 210 17.27 3.96 10.52
N ARG A 211 18.56 4.30 10.56
CA ARG A 211 19.17 5.20 9.57
C ARG A 211 19.40 4.51 8.23
N ASP A 212 19.72 3.23 8.23
CA ASP A 212 19.94 2.49 6.98
C ASP A 212 18.64 2.38 6.16
N LEU A 213 17.48 2.40 6.82
CA LEU A 213 16.16 2.44 6.17
C LEU A 213 15.91 3.73 5.38
N GLU A 214 16.71 4.79 5.56
CA GLU A 214 16.63 6.02 4.73
C GLU A 214 16.87 5.75 3.24
N LEU A 215 17.53 4.63 2.89
CA LEU A 215 17.69 4.19 1.50
C LEU A 215 16.34 4.03 0.77
N HIS A 216 15.28 3.65 1.47
CA HIS A 216 13.92 3.59 0.89
C HIS A 216 13.36 4.97 0.57
N VAL A 217 13.64 5.97 1.43
CA VAL A 217 13.22 7.36 1.19
C VAL A 217 13.91 7.92 -0.05
N GLN A 218 15.20 7.65 -0.20
CA GLN A 218 15.94 8.03 -1.40
C GLN A 218 15.34 7.37 -2.66
N PHE A 219 15.10 6.06 -2.61
CA PHE A 219 14.50 5.31 -3.72
C PHE A 219 13.15 5.90 -4.15
N HIS A 220 12.21 6.06 -3.21
CA HIS A 220 10.88 6.58 -3.49
C HIS A 220 10.87 8.05 -3.90
N THR A 221 11.88 8.83 -3.52
CA THR A 221 12.05 10.21 -3.97
C THR A 221 12.45 10.27 -5.46
N GLN A 222 13.27 9.32 -5.91
CA GLN A 222 13.74 9.23 -7.31
C GLN A 222 12.69 8.58 -8.23
N LEU A 223 11.92 7.62 -7.70
CA LEU A 223 11.01 6.77 -8.47
C LEU A 223 10.05 7.53 -9.42
N PRO A 224 9.36 8.63 -9.03
CA PRO A 224 8.45 9.33 -9.94
C PRO A 224 9.13 9.85 -11.22
N LYS A 225 10.37 10.33 -11.09
CA LYS A 225 11.16 10.81 -12.23
C LYS A 225 11.54 9.65 -13.15
N VAL A 226 11.96 8.53 -12.57
CA VAL A 226 12.33 7.32 -13.33
C VAL A 226 11.13 6.75 -14.07
N LEU A 227 9.97 6.66 -13.42
CA LEU A 227 8.74 6.23 -14.07
C LEU A 227 8.40 7.11 -15.28
N GLN A 228 8.66 8.42 -15.22
CA GLN A 228 8.51 9.31 -16.37
C GLN A 228 9.54 9.01 -17.47
N LEU A 229 10.81 8.78 -17.13
CA LEU A 229 11.86 8.42 -18.10
C LEU A 229 11.52 7.11 -18.84
N LEU A 230 11.01 6.11 -18.12
CA LEU A 230 10.58 4.83 -18.70
C LEU A 230 9.42 4.95 -19.69
N THR A 231 8.75 6.11 -19.79
CA THR A 231 7.74 6.39 -20.84
C THR A 231 8.34 6.95 -22.13
N GLN A 232 9.61 7.38 -22.11
CA GLN A 232 10.26 7.97 -23.27
C GLN A 232 10.65 6.89 -24.28
N GLN A 233 10.33 7.13 -25.55
CA GLN A 233 10.54 6.18 -26.65
C GLN A 233 11.98 5.61 -26.73
N PRO A 234 13.07 6.40 -26.61
CA PRO A 234 14.42 5.85 -26.68
C PRO A 234 14.71 4.82 -25.57
N ILE A 235 14.19 5.07 -24.37
CA ILE A 235 14.39 4.20 -23.20
C ILE A 235 13.52 2.95 -23.32
N GLN A 236 12.26 3.10 -23.76
CA GLN A 236 11.38 1.96 -24.01
C GLN A 236 11.94 1.01 -25.08
N GLN A 237 12.48 1.55 -26.17
CA GLN A 237 13.05 0.75 -27.26
C GLN A 237 14.33 0.02 -26.84
N PHE A 238 15.09 0.59 -25.90
CA PHE A 238 16.30 -0.05 -25.37
C PHE A 238 16.00 -1.21 -24.41
N LEU A 239 14.90 -1.11 -23.65
CA LEU A 239 14.53 -2.09 -22.61
C LEU A 239 13.62 -3.23 -23.10
N GLN A 240 13.22 -3.24 -24.39
CA GLN A 240 12.41 -4.29 -25.03
C GLN A 240 13.27 -5.30 -25.78
#